data_AF-A0A095TEF5-F1
#
_entry.id   AF-A0A095TEF5-F1
#
_cell.length_a   1.000
_cell.length_b   1.000
_cell.length_c   1.000
_cell.angle_alpha   90.00
_cell.angle_beta   90.00
_cell.angle_gamma   90.00
#
_symmetry.space_group_name_H-M   'P 1'
#
loop_
_entity.id
_entity.type
_entity.pdbx_description
1 polymer ?
#
loop_
_entity_poly.entity_id
_entity_poly.type
_entity_poly.pdbx_seq_one_letter_code
_entity_poly.pdbx_strand_id
1 'polypeptide(L)'
;MIAHRKILPQNVPSYPGVYIEWNHGTNDKSISSAKRMVNAFGMQGLHVAPALNSRHTEGHAIDMNISWTGVLKIINASGETIEINTSPCSGMNAKLHQVAKTYGVVKFRGGFKDVPHWSTDGR
;
A
#
# COMPACT_ATOMS: atom_id res chain seq x y z
N MET A 1 -10.10 -9.12 12.77
CA MET A 1 -10.91 -10.36 12.63
C MET A 1 -11.46 -10.86 13.96
N ILE A 2 -10.63 -11.09 14.99
CA ILE A 2 -11.09 -11.53 16.33
C ILE A 2 -12.12 -10.55 16.94
N ALA A 3 -11.85 -9.24 16.89
CA ALA A 3 -12.75 -8.21 17.43
C ALA A 3 -14.18 -8.27 16.86
N HIS A 4 -14.33 -8.80 15.64
CA HIS A 4 -15.61 -8.97 14.94
C HIS A 4 -16.06 -10.44 14.88
N ARG A 5 -15.46 -11.31 15.70
CA ARG A 5 -15.80 -12.74 15.80
C ARG A 5 -15.70 -13.51 14.47
N LYS A 6 -14.85 -13.04 13.53
CA LYS A 6 -14.65 -13.68 12.22
C LYS A 6 -13.63 -14.83 12.25
N ILE A 7 -12.83 -14.92 13.30
CA ILE A 7 -11.86 -16.00 13.54
C ILE A 7 -11.75 -16.24 15.03
N LEU A 8 -11.56 -17.50 15.42
CA LEU A 8 -11.27 -17.86 16.81
C LEU A 8 -9.82 -17.47 17.15
N PRO A 9 -9.55 -16.97 18.38
CA PRO A 9 -8.22 -16.53 18.76
C PRO A 9 -7.13 -17.59 18.58
N GLN A 10 -7.41 -18.84 18.94
CA GLN A 10 -6.49 -19.97 18.82
C GLN A 10 -6.22 -20.40 17.37
N ASN A 11 -7.03 -19.94 16.41
CA ASN A 11 -6.87 -20.26 15.00
C ASN A 11 -6.07 -19.20 14.24
N VAL A 12 -5.61 -18.14 14.90
CA VAL A 12 -4.72 -17.16 14.26
C VAL A 12 -3.32 -17.75 14.14
N PRO A 13 -2.78 -17.89 12.91
CA PRO A 13 -1.42 -18.41 12.73
C PRO A 13 -0.38 -17.51 13.40
N SER A 14 0.66 -18.12 13.98
CA SER A 14 1.85 -17.39 14.45
C SER A 14 2.58 -16.74 13.27
N TYR A 15 3.15 -15.55 13.48
CA TYR A 15 3.98 -14.89 12.48
C TYR A 15 5.42 -14.72 13.00
N PRO A 16 6.45 -15.20 12.27
CA PRO A 16 7.84 -15.10 12.73
C PRO A 16 8.25 -13.68 13.07
N GLY A 17 8.89 -13.48 14.23
CA GLY A 17 9.33 -12.18 14.71
C GLY A 17 8.23 -11.29 15.29
N VAL A 18 6.96 -11.73 15.28
CA VAL A 18 5.82 -11.00 15.85
C VAL A 18 5.15 -11.85 16.92
N TYR A 19 5.48 -11.55 18.17
CA TYR A 19 4.93 -12.25 19.32
C TYR A 19 3.65 -11.56 19.79
N ILE A 20 2.50 -12.10 19.38
CA ILE A 20 1.19 -11.63 19.85
C ILE A 20 0.45 -12.79 20.49
N GLU A 21 0.11 -12.63 21.78
CA GLU A 21 -0.82 -13.52 22.46
C GLU A 21 -2.25 -13.17 22.04
N TRP A 22 -2.84 -13.97 21.16
CA TRP A 22 -4.21 -13.78 20.71
C TRP A 22 -5.24 -14.42 21.65
N ASN A 23 -4.89 -15.53 22.31
CA ASN A 23 -5.80 -16.31 23.15
C ASN A 23 -5.65 -15.95 24.64
N HIS A 24 -6.59 -15.16 25.15
CA HIS A 24 -6.54 -14.65 26.53
C HIS A 24 -7.31 -15.56 27.50
N GLY A 25 -7.31 -16.87 27.22
CA GLY A 25 -7.94 -17.93 28.01
C GLY A 25 -9.44 -18.10 27.80
N THR A 26 -10.17 -17.02 27.48
CA THR A 26 -11.58 -17.10 27.05
C THR A 26 -11.83 -16.29 25.78
N ASN A 27 -12.87 -16.66 25.03
CA ASN A 27 -13.28 -15.94 23.83
C ASN A 27 -13.61 -14.47 24.14
N ASP A 28 -14.33 -14.19 25.23
CA ASP A 28 -14.71 -12.82 25.60
C ASP A 28 -13.51 -11.96 25.98
N LYS A 29 -12.55 -12.51 26.73
CA LYS A 29 -11.29 -11.80 27.04
C LYS A 29 -10.52 -11.49 25.77
N SER A 30 -10.40 -12.47 24.87
CA SER A 30 -9.68 -12.30 23.60
C SER A 30 -10.34 -11.28 22.68
N ILE A 31 -11.67 -11.30 22.57
CA ILE A 31 -12.45 -10.32 21.80
C ILE A 31 -12.30 -8.92 22.41
N SER A 32 -12.38 -8.79 23.73
CA SER A 32 -12.20 -7.52 24.42
C SER A 32 -10.81 -6.93 24.17
N SER A 33 -9.76 -7.75 24.27
CA SER A 33 -8.38 -7.34 23.97
C SER A 33 -8.20 -6.95 22.50
N ALA A 34 -8.76 -7.71 21.56
CA ALA A 34 -8.72 -7.37 20.14
C ALA A 34 -9.47 -6.06 19.83
N LYS A 35 -10.58 -5.77 20.51
CA LYS A 35 -11.28 -4.48 20.39
C LYS A 35 -10.45 -3.31 20.93
N ARG A 36 -9.74 -3.49 22.05
CA ARG A 36 -8.81 -2.47 22.56
C ARG A 36 -7.70 -2.16 21.55
N MET A 37 -7.16 -3.19 20.89
CA MET A 37 -6.17 -3.02 19.83
C MET A 37 -6.73 -2.26 18.64
N VAL A 38 -7.92 -2.64 18.14
CA VAL A 38 -8.62 -1.89 17.07
C VAL A 38 -8.71 -0.41 17.44
N ASN A 39 -9.23 -0.13 18.64
CA ASN A 39 -9.39 1.23 19.14
C ASN A 39 -8.09 2.01 19.22
N ALA A 40 -7.05 1.43 19.83
CA ALA A 40 -5.76 2.07 20.04
C ALA A 40 -5.05 2.43 18.72
N PHE A 41 -5.21 1.61 17.67
CA PHE A 41 -4.61 1.85 16.35
C PHE A 41 -5.53 2.60 15.38
N GLY A 42 -6.68 3.11 15.83
CA GLY A 42 -7.57 3.89 14.96
C GLY A 42 -8.27 3.08 13.86
N MET A 43 -8.32 1.74 13.97
CA MET A 43 -8.74 0.86 12.86
C MET A 43 -10.26 0.75 12.68
N GLN A 44 -11.04 1.37 13.56
CA GLN A 44 -12.51 1.33 13.60
C GLN A 44 -13.18 1.97 12.38
N GLY A 45 -12.51 2.91 11.72
CA GLY A 45 -13.04 3.59 10.52
C GLY A 45 -12.64 2.93 9.20
N LEU A 46 -11.91 1.81 9.23
CA LEU A 46 -11.42 1.18 8.01
C LEU A 46 -12.56 0.47 7.28
N HIS A 47 -12.88 0.94 6.06
CA HIS A 47 -13.85 0.30 5.17
C HIS A 47 -13.31 -1.00 4.54
N VAL A 48 -11.99 -1.11 4.45
CA VAL A 48 -11.28 -2.29 3.95
C VAL A 48 -10.35 -2.76 5.06
N ALA A 49 -10.37 -4.05 5.36
CA ALA A 49 -9.45 -4.61 6.36
C ALA A 49 -8.00 -4.38 5.92
N PRO A 50 -7.06 -4.13 6.85
CA PRO A 50 -5.63 -4.08 6.52
C PRO A 50 -5.22 -5.31 5.70
N ALA A 51 -4.54 -5.08 4.58
CA ALA A 51 -4.15 -6.14 3.67
C ALA A 51 -3.06 -7.01 4.30
N LEU A 52 -3.26 -8.33 4.32
CA LEU A 52 -2.22 -9.29 4.71
C LEU A 52 -1.17 -9.45 3.62
N ASN A 53 -1.62 -9.40 2.37
CA ASN A 53 -0.79 -9.50 1.18
C ASN A 53 -1.01 -8.24 0.35
N SER A 54 0.05 -7.49 0.13
CA SER A 54 0.09 -6.27 -0.68
C SER A 54 1.45 -6.12 -1.33
N ARG A 55 1.54 -5.33 -2.40
CA ARG A 55 2.84 -5.02 -3.02
C ARG A 55 3.79 -4.29 -2.06
N HIS A 56 3.27 -3.50 -1.12
CA HIS A 56 4.06 -2.85 -0.08
C HIS A 56 4.68 -3.86 0.89
N THR A 57 3.91 -4.83 1.38
CA THR A 57 4.41 -5.89 2.29
C THR A 57 5.38 -6.86 1.59
N GLU A 58 5.31 -6.97 0.27
CA GLU A 58 6.21 -7.78 -0.55
C GLU A 58 7.50 -7.02 -0.96
N GLY A 59 7.60 -5.72 -0.65
CA GLY A 59 8.73 -4.89 -1.11
C GLY A 59 8.72 -4.63 -2.62
N HIS A 60 7.54 -4.60 -3.24
CA HIS A 60 7.32 -4.42 -4.68
C HIS A 60 6.55 -3.14 -5.03
N ALA A 61 6.21 -2.33 -4.03
CA ALA A 61 5.59 -1.01 -4.20
C ALA A 61 6.31 0.07 -3.40
N ILE A 62 6.13 1.30 -3.86
CA ILE A 62 6.50 2.52 -3.18
C ILE A 62 5.43 3.58 -3.42
N ASP A 63 5.13 4.36 -2.38
CA ASP A 63 4.24 5.51 -2.50
C ASP A 63 5.09 6.77 -2.68
N MET A 64 4.90 7.44 -3.81
CA MET A 64 5.62 8.66 -4.16
C MET A 64 4.64 9.73 -4.61
N ASN A 65 4.60 10.84 -3.87
CA ASN A 65 3.95 12.05 -4.33
C ASN A 65 4.94 12.86 -5.17
N ILE A 66 4.67 12.98 -6.48
CA ILE A 66 5.57 13.61 -7.44
C ILE A 66 4.91 14.88 -7.97
N SER A 67 5.65 15.98 -7.98
CA SER A 67 5.28 17.23 -8.64
C SER A 67 6.51 17.92 -9.24
N TRP A 68 6.30 18.72 -10.27
CA TRP A 68 7.33 19.58 -10.85
C TRP A 68 6.70 20.83 -11.47
N THR A 69 7.54 21.75 -11.94
CA THR A 69 7.13 22.93 -12.72
C THR A 69 7.88 22.96 -14.05
N GLY A 70 7.28 23.57 -15.07
CA GLY A 70 7.87 23.66 -16.40
C GLY A 70 8.05 22.29 -17.09
N VAL A 71 9.04 22.21 -17.97
CA VAL A 71 9.39 20.98 -18.70
C VAL A 71 10.28 20.11 -17.83
N LEU A 72 9.84 18.88 -17.54
CA LEU A 72 10.67 17.89 -16.86
C LEU A 72 11.55 17.17 -17.89
N LYS A 73 12.87 17.22 -17.72
CA LYS A 73 13.81 16.39 -18.49
C LYS A 73 14.21 15.19 -17.62
N ILE A 74 14.00 13.99 -18.12
CA ILE A 74 14.27 12.74 -17.39
C ILE A 74 14.86 11.69 -18.31
N ILE A 75 15.82 10.92 -17.82
CA ILE A 75 16.43 9.81 -18.57
C ILE A 75 15.52 8.57 -18.47
N ASN A 76 15.38 7.81 -19.55
CA ASN A 76 14.71 6.50 -19.54
C ASN A 76 15.71 5.35 -19.35
N ALA A 77 15.23 4.11 -19.21
CA ALA A 77 16.12 2.96 -18.96
C ALA A 77 17.11 2.65 -20.10
N SER A 78 16.91 3.17 -21.32
CA SER A 78 17.88 3.04 -22.42
C SER A 78 18.91 4.17 -22.46
N GLY A 79 18.87 5.13 -21.53
CA GLY A 79 19.79 6.27 -21.47
C GLY A 79 19.38 7.49 -22.29
N GLU A 80 18.19 7.47 -22.90
CA GLU A 80 17.67 8.60 -23.70
C GLU A 80 17.05 9.67 -22.79
N THR A 81 17.29 10.95 -23.12
CA THR A 81 16.63 12.06 -22.43
C THR A 81 15.24 12.30 -23.01
N ILE A 82 14.22 12.18 -22.16
CA ILE A 82 12.82 12.44 -22.48
C ILE A 82 12.40 13.77 -21.87
N GLU A 83 11.83 14.64 -22.70
CA GLU A 83 11.18 15.87 -22.24
C GLU A 83 9.68 15.67 -22.02
N ILE A 84 9.20 16.00 -20.82
CA ILE A 84 7.79 15.97 -20.43
C ILE A 84 7.32 17.42 -20.30
N ASN A 85 6.63 17.89 -21.34
CA ASN A 85 6.02 19.22 -21.45
C ASN A 85 4.49 19.16 -21.43
N THR A 86 3.92 18.05 -20.94
CA THR A 86 2.47 17.81 -20.86
C THR A 86 1.97 17.95 -19.43
N SER A 87 0.67 18.19 -19.28
CA SER A 87 -0.01 18.21 -17.99
C SER A 87 -0.58 16.83 -17.60
N PRO A 88 -0.84 16.59 -16.30
CA PRO A 88 -0.45 17.42 -15.17
C PRO A 88 1.05 17.34 -14.89
N CYS A 89 1.62 18.35 -14.23
CA CYS A 89 2.99 18.28 -13.71
C CYS A 89 3.04 17.51 -12.38
N SER A 90 2.59 16.25 -12.42
CA SER A 90 2.53 15.38 -11.26
C SER A 90 2.75 13.91 -11.61
N GLY A 91 2.79 13.06 -10.59
CA GLY A 91 2.81 11.60 -10.73
C GLY A 91 1.68 11.00 -11.57
N MET A 92 0.66 11.79 -11.96
CA MET A 92 -0.44 11.35 -12.83
C MET A 92 -0.19 11.61 -14.33
N ASN A 93 0.98 12.14 -14.71
CA ASN A 93 1.32 12.40 -16.10
C ASN A 93 1.53 11.10 -16.91
N ALA A 94 0.80 10.95 -18.02
CA ALA A 94 0.88 9.75 -18.85
C ALA A 94 2.28 9.53 -19.47
N LYS A 95 3.01 10.60 -19.80
CA LYS A 95 4.38 10.49 -20.35
C LYS A 95 5.37 10.08 -19.26
N LEU A 96 5.18 10.55 -18.02
CA LEU A 96 5.95 10.05 -16.87
C LEU A 96 5.67 8.55 -16.63
N HIS A 97 4.43 8.08 -16.78
CA HIS A 97 4.11 6.65 -16.65
C HIS A 97 4.84 5.81 -17.70
N GLN A 98 4.95 6.30 -18.93
CA GLN A 98 5.69 5.62 -19.99
C GLN A 98 7.18 5.52 -19.65
N VAL A 99 7.80 6.61 -19.17
CA VAL A 99 9.20 6.61 -18.73
C VAL A 99 9.40 5.65 -17.55
N ALA A 100 8.58 5.73 -16.51
CA ALA A 100 8.64 4.86 -15.34
C ALA A 100 8.55 3.38 -15.73
N LYS A 101 7.69 3.03 -16.68
CA LYS A 101 7.53 1.66 -17.17
C LYS A 101 8.81 1.11 -17.79
N THR A 102 9.68 1.95 -18.36
CA THR A 102 11.00 1.49 -18.86
C THR A 102 11.90 0.99 -17.74
N TYR A 103 11.73 1.49 -16.52
CA TYR A 103 12.43 1.03 -15.31
C TYR A 103 11.71 -0.11 -14.58
N GLY A 104 10.64 -0.66 -15.16
CA GLY A 104 9.81 -1.68 -14.49
C GLY A 104 8.89 -1.11 -13.39
N VAL A 105 8.70 0.21 -13.34
CA VAL A 105 7.84 0.88 -12.36
C VAL A 105 6.53 1.31 -13.02
N VAL A 106 5.42 0.85 -12.49
CA VAL A 106 4.08 1.00 -13.08
C VAL A 106 3.18 1.79 -12.14
N LYS A 107 2.55 2.84 -12.66
CA LYS A 107 1.54 3.62 -11.92
C LYS A 107 0.33 2.75 -11.60
N PHE A 108 -0.23 2.92 -10.40
CA PHE A 108 -1.48 2.28 -9.99
C PHE A 108 -2.60 2.42 -11.03
N ARG A 109 -3.19 1.27 -11.41
CA ARG A 109 -4.22 1.20 -12.46
C ARG A 109 -5.57 1.74 -12.02
N GLY A 110 -5.83 1.81 -10.72
CA GLY A 110 -7.06 2.42 -10.18
C GLY A 110 -7.09 3.95 -10.27
N GLY A 111 -6.07 4.56 -10.89
CA GLY A 111 -6.02 6.00 -11.17
C GLY A 111 -6.00 6.83 -9.88
N PHE A 112 -6.94 7.76 -9.76
CA PHE A 112 -7.00 8.71 -8.64
C PHE A 112 -7.40 8.10 -7.29
N LYS A 113 -7.77 6.81 -7.25
CA LYS A 113 -8.05 6.12 -5.98
C LYS A 113 -6.81 5.96 -5.11
N ASP A 114 -5.63 5.92 -5.74
CA ASP A 114 -4.33 5.87 -5.06
C ASP A 114 -3.26 6.59 -5.90
N VAL A 115 -3.26 7.92 -5.79
CA VAL A 115 -2.37 8.81 -6.55
C VAL A 115 -0.89 8.61 -6.20
N PRO A 116 -0.49 8.34 -4.95
CA PRO A 116 0.92 8.07 -4.63
C PRO A 116 1.43 6.72 -5.13
N HIS A 117 0.58 5.72 -5.36
CA HIS A 117 1.05 4.35 -5.54
C HIS A 117 1.76 4.05 -6.87
N TRP A 118 2.96 3.45 -6.75
CA TRP A 118 3.73 2.85 -7.85
C TRP A 118 4.21 1.46 -7.44
N SER A 119 4.20 0.52 -8.37
CA SER A 119 4.65 -0.86 -8.11
C SER A 119 5.19 -1.52 -9.36
N THR A 120 5.69 -2.74 -9.22
CA THR A 120 6.21 -3.52 -10.36
C THR A 120 5.11 -3.94 -11.36
N ASP A 121 3.83 -3.93 -10.96
CA ASP A 121 2.72 -4.32 -11.83
C ASP A 121 1.51 -3.37 -11.84
N GLY A 122 1.52 -2.32 -11.02
CA GLY A 122 0.50 -1.28 -10.95
C GLY A 122 -0.79 -1.72 -10.24
N ARG A 123 -0.71 -2.73 -9.37
CA ARG A 123 -1.83 -3.25 -8.57
C ARG A 123 -1.74 -2.84 -7.11
#